data_AF-A0A4Y8C5S1-F1
#
_entry.id   AF-A0A4Y8C5S1-F1
#
_cell.length_a   1.000
_cell.length_b   1.000
_cell.length_c   1.000
_cell.angle_alpha   90.00
_cell.angle_beta   90.00
_cell.angle_gamma   90.00
#
_symmetry.space_group_name_H-M   'P 1'
#
loop_
_entity.id
_entity.type
_entity.pdbx_description
1 polymer ?
#
loop_
_entity_poly.entity_id
_entity_poly.type
_entity_poly.pdbx_seq_one_letter_code
_entity_poly.pdbx_strand_id
1 'polypeptide(L)'
;HFREAAENEKWHARAEFKAYHEIVDGKPLEVTTKNLVSAAEGENYEHTTMYPNFAKIAEDEGKKAIARLFTAIGKVEIEHER
;
A
#
# COMPACT_ATOMS: atom_id res chain seq x y z
N HIS A 1 -14.27 -4.16 -15.19
CA HIS A 1 -13.02 -3.86 -15.93
C HIS A 1 -11.92 -3.29 -15.04
N PHE A 2 -11.95 -2.02 -14.58
CA PHE A 2 -10.82 -1.47 -13.80
C PHE A 2 -10.58 -2.20 -12.47
N ARG A 3 -11.65 -2.47 -11.70
CA ARG A 3 -11.56 -3.19 -10.42
C ARG A 3 -11.00 -4.61 -10.59
N GLU A 4 -11.43 -5.30 -11.64
CA GLU A 4 -10.99 -6.66 -11.95
C GLU A 4 -9.52 -6.71 -12.36
N ALA A 5 -9.08 -5.74 -13.18
CA ALA A 5 -7.66 -5.57 -13.50
C ALA A 5 -6.83 -5.27 -12.24
N ALA A 6 -7.31 -4.37 -11.37
CA ALA A 6 -6.62 -4.06 -10.12
C ALA A 6 -6.50 -5.28 -9.19
N GLU A 7 -7.52 -6.13 -9.10
CA GLU A 7 -7.43 -7.38 -8.34
C GLU A 7 -6.47 -8.38 -8.99
N ASN A 8 -6.46 -8.51 -10.32
CA ASN A 8 -5.50 -9.37 -11.02
C ASN A 8 -4.05 -8.93 -10.80
N GLU A 9 -3.76 -7.64 -10.90
CA GLU A 9 -2.40 -7.13 -10.68
C GLU A 9 -1.96 -7.27 -9.21
N LYS A 10 -2.90 -7.17 -8.25
CA LYS A 10 -2.62 -7.50 -6.85
C LYS A 10 -2.22 -8.98 -6.68
N TRP A 11 -2.84 -9.89 -7.42
CA TRP A 11 -2.46 -11.31 -7.42
C TRP A 11 -1.09 -11.54 -8.08
N HIS A 12 -0.80 -10.86 -9.19
CA HIS A 12 0.52 -10.88 -9.81
C HIS A 12 1.61 -10.43 -8.84
N ALA A 13 1.44 -9.25 -8.23
CA ALA A 13 2.40 -8.70 -7.26
C ALA A 13 2.64 -9.64 -6.07
N ARG A 14 1.59 -10.27 -5.54
CA ARG A 14 1.72 -11.28 -4.47
C ARG A 14 2.49 -12.52 -4.90
N ALA A 15 2.21 -13.03 -6.11
CA ALA A 15 2.88 -14.23 -6.63
C ALA A 15 4.36 -13.97 -6.91
N GLU A 16 4.68 -12.83 -7.53
CA GLU A 16 6.05 -12.40 -7.82
C GLU A 16 6.86 -12.16 -6.54
N PHE A 17 6.28 -11.48 -5.55
CA PHE A 17 6.94 -11.24 -4.27
C PHE A 17 7.24 -12.55 -3.53
N LYS A 18 6.31 -13.51 -3.54
CA LYS A 18 6.53 -14.83 -2.97
C LYS A 18 7.66 -15.59 -3.68
N ALA A 19 7.69 -15.55 -5.02
CA ALA A 19 8.73 -16.18 -5.82
C ALA A 19 10.11 -15.54 -5.59
N TYR A 20 10.19 -14.21 -5.49
CA TYR A 20 11.43 -13.50 -5.15
C TYR A 20 12.02 -13.98 -3.82
N HIS A 21 11.19 -14.06 -2.77
CA HIS A 21 11.63 -14.53 -1.47
C HIS A 21 12.03 -16.02 -1.48
N GLU A 22 11.36 -16.85 -2.28
CA GLU A 22 11.77 -18.25 -2.46
C GLU A 22 13.16 -18.37 -3.12
N ILE A 23 13.47 -17.49 -4.08
CA ILE A 23 14.78 -17.44 -4.74
C ILE A 23 15.86 -16.88 -3.80
N VAL A 24 15.57 -15.81 -3.06
CA VAL A 24 16.57 -15.09 -2.26
C VAL A 24 16.80 -15.71 -0.88
N ASP A 25 15.73 -16.12 -0.20
CA ASP A 25 15.79 -16.68 1.15
C ASP A 25 15.85 -18.22 1.15
N GLY A 26 15.73 -18.85 -0.02
CA GLY A 26 15.75 -20.30 -0.20
C GLY A 26 14.51 -21.01 0.36
N LYS A 27 13.45 -20.26 0.69
CA LYS A 27 12.19 -20.77 1.24
C LYS A 27 11.01 -19.90 0.84
N PRO A 28 9.81 -20.47 0.66
CA PRO A 28 8.62 -19.69 0.34
C PRO A 28 8.36 -18.62 1.40
N LEU A 29 7.79 -17.48 0.98
CA LEU A 29 7.34 -16.44 1.89
C LEU A 29 6.32 -17.02 2.89
N GLU A 30 6.74 -17.28 4.13
CA GLU A 30 5.85 -17.52 5.26
C GLU A 30 5.41 -16.17 5.82
N VAL A 31 4.20 -16.08 6.37
CA VAL A 31 3.82 -14.92 7.19
C VAL A 31 4.65 -14.98 8.47
N THR A 32 5.85 -14.39 8.42
CA THR A 32 6.72 -14.27 9.57
C THR A 32 6.41 -12.97 10.30
N THR A 33 6.72 -12.91 11.59
CA THR A 33 6.58 -11.69 12.40
C THR A 33 7.30 -10.50 11.76
N LYS A 34 8.40 -10.75 11.04
CA LYS A 34 9.14 -9.73 10.28
C LYS A 34 8.34 -9.17 9.09
N ASN A 35 7.61 -10.02 8.37
CA ASN A 35 6.76 -9.58 7.26
C ASN A 35 5.56 -8.77 7.76
N LEU A 36 5.03 -9.10 8.94
CA LEU A 36 3.98 -8.30 9.60
C LEU A 36 4.51 -6.94 10.07
N VAL A 37 5.72 -6.89 10.62
CA VAL A 37 6.36 -5.61 11.00
C VAL A 37 6.59 -4.74 9.77
N SER A 38 7.14 -5.28 8.68
CA SER A 38 7.35 -4.49 7.46
C SER A 38 6.05 -4.06 6.78
N ALA A 39 4.98 -4.87 6.86
CA ALA A 39 3.65 -4.45 6.41
C ALA A 39 3.09 -3.30 7.26
N ALA A 40 3.17 -3.41 8.59
CA ALA A 40 2.74 -2.35 9.51
C ALA A 40 3.56 -1.05 9.34
N GLU A 41 4.88 -1.15 9.11
CA GLU A 41 5.74 -0.01 8.80
C GLU A 41 5.35 0.65 7.46
N GLY A 42 5.00 -0.15 6.46
CA GLY A 42 4.51 0.31 5.16
C GLY A 42 3.18 1.05 5.30
N GLU A 43 2.20 0.44 5.96
CA GLU A 43 0.90 1.06 6.23
C GLU A 43 1.04 2.35 7.05
N ASN A 44 1.93 2.35 8.07
CA ASN A 44 2.25 3.54 8.84
C ASN A 44 2.78 4.68 7.96
N TYR A 45 3.73 4.38 7.05
CA TYR A 45 4.25 5.37 6.12
C TYR A 45 3.16 5.92 5.18
N GLU A 46 2.27 5.06 4.69
CA GLU A 46 1.19 5.45 3.80
C GLU A 46 0.26 6.48 4.44
N HIS A 47 -0.21 6.22 5.67
CA HIS A 47 -1.18 7.11 6.33
C HIS A 47 -0.54 8.32 7.03
N THR A 48 0.69 8.21 7.52
CA THR A 48 1.37 9.34 8.20
C THR A 48 2.05 10.30 7.25
N THR A 49 2.52 9.81 6.09
CA THR A 49 3.43 10.57 5.23
C THR A 49 2.96 10.62 3.78
N MET A 50 2.76 9.48 3.12
CA MET A 50 2.51 9.45 1.67
C MET A 50 1.20 10.15 1.28
N TYR A 51 0.07 9.67 1.80
CA TYR A 51 -1.25 10.23 1.45
C TYR A 51 -1.46 11.68 1.93
N PRO A 52 -0.99 12.09 3.11
CA PRO A 52 -0.99 13.50 3.51
C PRO A 52 -0.20 14.40 2.54
N ASN A 53 0.98 13.96 2.09
CA ASN A 53 1.79 14.73 1.15
C ASN A 53 1.12 14.83 -0.23
N PHE A 54 0.53 13.74 -0.74
CA PHE A 54 -0.20 13.76 -1.99
C PHE A 54 -1.46 14.64 -1.93
N ALA A 55 -2.18 14.62 -0.80
CA ALA A 55 -3.32 15.50 -0.60
C ALA A 55 -2.88 16.97 -0.65
N LYS A 56 -1.77 17.33 0.03
CA LYS A 56 -1.22 18.68 0.02
C LYS A 56 -0.79 19.14 -1.38
N ILE A 57 -0.05 18.31 -2.12
CA ILE A 57 0.36 18.64 -3.50
C ILE A 57 -0.88 18.85 -4.38
N ALA A 58 -1.91 18.00 -4.24
CA ALA A 58 -3.15 18.16 -5.00
C ALA A 58 -3.93 19.44 -4.61
N GLU A 59 -3.87 19.89 -3.35
CA GLU A 59 -4.43 21.19 -2.95
C GLU A 59 -3.65 22.36 -3.55
N ASP A 60 -2.31 22.32 -3.50
CA ASP A 60 -1.42 23.34 -4.05
C ASP A 60 -1.62 23.49 -5.58
N GLU A 61 -1.90 22.38 -6.29
CA GLU A 61 -2.24 22.36 -7.72
C GLU A 61 -3.72 22.68 -8.03
N GLY A 62 -4.54 23.01 -7.02
CA GLY A 62 -5.95 23.34 -7.16
C GLY A 62 -6.87 22.15 -7.49
N LYS A 63 -6.38 20.92 -7.38
CA LYS A 63 -7.11 19.66 -7.66
C LYS A 63 -7.92 19.19 -6.45
N LYS A 64 -8.85 20.02 -5.96
CA LYS A 64 -9.62 19.79 -4.72
C LYS A 64 -10.32 18.42 -4.61
N ALA A 65 -10.77 17.84 -5.73
CA ALA A 65 -11.39 16.51 -5.71
C ALA A 65 -10.38 15.39 -5.45
N ILE A 66 -9.16 15.53 -5.99
CA ILE A 66 -8.06 14.57 -5.83
C ILE A 66 -7.48 14.69 -4.41
N ALA A 67 -7.34 15.90 -3.89
CA ALA A 67 -6.93 16.11 -2.50
C ALA A 67 -7.86 15.38 -1.52
N ARG A 68 -9.18 15.54 -1.66
CA ARG A 68 -10.16 14.82 -0.84
C ARG A 68 -10.08 13.31 -0.98
N LEU A 69 -9.80 12.80 -2.18
CA LEU A 69 -9.58 11.37 -2.41
C LEU A 69 -8.37 10.87 -1.61
N PHE A 70 -7.22 11.53 -1.72
CA PHE A 70 -6.02 11.13 -0.97
C PHE A 70 -6.20 11.25 0.54
N THR A 71 -6.89 12.29 1.03
CA THR A 71 -7.25 12.38 2.46
C THR A 71 -8.15 11.23 2.90
N ALA A 72 -9.12 10.82 2.06
CA ALA A 72 -10.00 9.72 2.40
C ALA A 72 -9.25 8.37 2.42
N ILE A 73 -8.35 8.14 1.45
CA ILE A 73 -7.54 6.91 1.41
C ILE A 73 -6.62 6.85 2.64
N GLY A 74 -5.90 7.92 2.96
CA GLY A 74 -5.05 7.95 4.15
C GLY A 74 -5.79 7.68 5.47
N LYS A 75 -7.09 8.01 5.56
CA LYS A 75 -7.92 7.64 6.72
C LYS A 75 -8.30 6.17 6.76
N VAL A 76 -8.44 5.51 5.61
CA VAL A 76 -8.72 4.07 5.53
C VAL A 76 -7.49 3.27 5.96
N GLU A 77 -6.30 3.69 5.56
CA GLU A 77 -5.06 3.00 5.94
C GLU A 77 -4.79 3.03 7.47
N ILE A 78 -5.28 4.04 8.21
CA ILE A 78 -5.22 4.05 9.69
C ILE A 78 -5.96 2.85 10.30
N GLU A 79 -7.04 2.38 9.65
CA GLU A 79 -7.77 1.20 10.12
C GLU A 79 -7.09 -0.12 9.70
N HIS A 80 -6.12 -0.10 8.78
CA HIS A 80 -5.30 -1.27 8.47
C HIS A 80 -4.15 -1.47 9.49
N GLU A 81 -3.66 -0.39 10.10
CA GLU A 81 -2.64 -0.44 11.18
C GLU A 81 -3.15 -1.13 12.48
N ARG A 82 -4.46 -1.35 12.64
CA ARG A 82 -5.09 -1.96 13.84
C ARG A 82 -5.22 -3.47 13.79
#